data_AF-A0A6P3RPC0-F1
#
_entry.id   AF-A0A6P3RPC0-F1
#
_cell.length_a   1.000
_cell.length_b   1.000
_cell.length_c   1.000
_cell.angle_alpha   90.00
_cell.angle_beta   90.00
_cell.angle_gamma   90.00
#
_symmetry.space_group_name_H-M   'P 1'
#
loop_
_entity.id
_entity.type
_entity.pdbx_description
1 polymer ?
#
loop_
_entity_poly.entity_id
_entity_poly.type
_entity_poly.pdbx_seq_one_letter_code
_entity_poly.pdbx_strand_id
1 'polypeptide(L)'
;MTNEKMHHYINEVLFLHEQTECVQEGVTMETAYSPGNQTGVLDFFFQTPSGFLSLLDEESQMIWSVEPSLPKKLQSLLESSNTNAVYSPMRDGNGNVALKGQGTAFTVMHYAGRVSQKLTVIITCTNGPK
;
A
#
# COMPACT_ATOMS: atom_id res chain seq x y z
N MET A 1 -3.06 7.47 2.62
CA MET A 1 -3.96 6.31 2.85
C MET A 1 -5.43 6.70 2.99
N THR A 2 -5.80 7.75 3.72
CA THR A 2 -7.21 8.22 3.79
C THR A 2 -7.81 8.46 2.40
N ASN A 3 -7.07 9.16 1.53
CA ASN A 3 -7.51 9.40 0.16
C ASN A 3 -7.68 8.10 -0.65
N GLU A 4 -6.85 7.08 -0.40
CA GLU A 4 -6.97 5.78 -1.06
C GLU A 4 -8.28 5.07 -0.64
N LYS A 5 -8.60 5.09 0.66
CA LYS A 5 -9.88 4.55 1.17
C LYS A 5 -11.07 5.30 0.60
N MET A 6 -11.00 6.63 0.54
CA MET A 6 -12.06 7.46 -0.03
C MET A 6 -12.24 7.16 -1.52
N HIS A 7 -11.16 7.10 -2.29
CA HIS A 7 -11.18 6.79 -3.72
C HIS A 7 -11.76 5.39 -3.97
N HIS A 8 -11.35 4.38 -3.19
CA HIS A 8 -11.92 3.04 -3.27
C HIS A 8 -13.44 3.03 -3.01
N TYR A 9 -13.89 3.68 -1.93
CA TYR A 9 -15.32 3.80 -1.63
C TYR A 9 -16.10 4.51 -2.74
N ILE A 10 -15.55 5.61 -3.27
CA ILE A 10 -16.17 6.38 -4.36
C ILE A 10 -16.33 5.51 -5.60
N ASN A 11 -15.27 4.79 -6.00
CA ASN A 11 -15.31 3.94 -7.19
C ASN A 11 -16.27 2.76 -7.03
N GLU A 12 -16.37 2.18 -5.83
CA GLU A 12 -17.37 1.13 -5.58
C GLU A 12 -18.79 1.68 -5.60
N VAL A 13 -19.06 2.78 -4.90
CA VAL A 13 -20.44 3.24 -4.67
C VAL A 13 -20.98 4.06 -5.83
N LEU A 14 -20.24 5.05 -6.36
CA LEU A 14 -20.76 5.91 -7.41
C LEU A 14 -21.01 5.13 -8.70
N PHE A 15 -20.10 4.22 -9.06
CA PHE A 15 -20.26 3.46 -10.29
C PHE A 15 -21.44 2.47 -10.20
N LEU A 16 -21.58 1.78 -9.06
CA LEU A 16 -22.72 0.91 -8.84
C LEU A 16 -24.05 1.68 -8.84
N HIS A 17 -24.03 2.91 -8.32
CA HIS A 17 -25.19 3.79 -8.36
C HIS A 17 -25.57 4.20 -9.78
N GLU A 18 -24.62 4.70 -10.57
CA GLU A 18 -24.83 5.06 -11.97
C GLU A 18 -25.35 3.87 -12.80
N GLN A 19 -24.78 2.68 -12.61
CA GLN A 19 -25.27 1.45 -13.26
C GLN A 19 -26.73 1.18 -12.89
N THR A 20 -27.09 1.37 -11.62
CA THR A 20 -28.46 1.17 -11.14
C THR A 20 -29.40 2.18 -11.78
N GLU A 21 -29.01 3.45 -11.89
CA GLU A 21 -29.79 4.51 -12.54
C GLU A 21 -29.99 4.24 -14.04
N CYS A 22 -28.92 3.89 -14.78
CA CYS A 22 -29.04 3.55 -16.20
C CYS A 22 -30.02 2.39 -16.44
N VAL A 23 -29.99 1.35 -15.60
CA VAL A 23 -30.93 0.23 -15.67
C VAL A 23 -32.36 0.68 -15.43
N GLN A 24 -32.60 1.57 -14.45
CA GLN A 24 -33.93 2.11 -14.18
C GLN A 24 -34.47 2.97 -15.32
N GLU A 25 -33.59 3.73 -15.97
CA GLU A 25 -33.95 4.57 -17.11
C GLU A 25 -34.04 3.80 -18.45
N GLY A 26 -33.72 2.50 -18.45
CA GLY A 26 -33.69 1.69 -19.66
C GLY A 26 -32.55 2.08 -20.63
N VAL A 27 -31.53 2.78 -20.13
CA VAL A 27 -30.36 3.19 -20.90
C VAL A 27 -29.33 2.06 -20.88
N THR A 28 -28.79 1.73 -22.06
CA THR A 28 -27.74 0.71 -22.18
C THR A 28 -26.42 1.27 -21.68
N MET A 29 -25.81 0.60 -20.70
CA MET A 29 -24.51 0.98 -20.17
C MET A 29 -23.39 0.59 -21.15
N GLU A 30 -22.72 1.56 -21.77
CA GLU A 30 -21.62 1.29 -22.71
C GLU A 30 -20.28 0.98 -22.02
N THR A 31 -20.09 1.44 -20.79
CA THR A 31 -18.90 1.16 -19.98
C THR A 31 -19.20 0.12 -18.92
N ALA A 32 -18.73 -1.11 -19.11
CA ALA A 32 -18.74 -2.11 -18.04
C ALA A 32 -17.69 -1.73 -16.98
N TYR A 33 -18.12 -1.55 -15.72
CA TYR A 33 -17.16 -1.51 -14.62
C TYR A 33 -16.43 -2.84 -14.58
N SER A 34 -15.10 -2.77 -14.54
CA SER A 34 -14.34 -3.82 -13.89
C SER A 34 -13.73 -3.17 -12.67
N PRO A 35 -14.18 -3.53 -11.45
CA PRO A 35 -13.37 -3.25 -10.27
C PRO A 35 -12.09 -4.05 -10.47
N GLY A 36 -11.08 -3.41 -11.06
CA GLY A 36 -9.73 -3.96 -11.08
C GLY A 36 -9.31 -4.27 -9.65
N ASN A 37 -8.20 -5.01 -9.51
CA ASN A 37 -7.59 -5.38 -8.22
C ASN A 37 -7.04 -4.17 -7.41
N GLN A 38 -7.84 -3.09 -7.29
CA GLN A 38 -7.52 -1.80 -6.70
C GLN A 38 -7.39 -1.88 -5.17
N THR A 39 -7.82 -2.99 -4.55
CA THR A 39 -7.65 -3.20 -3.11
C THR A 39 -6.21 -3.49 -2.73
N GLY A 40 -5.34 -3.90 -3.66
CA GLY A 40 -3.99 -4.37 -3.32
C GLY A 40 -3.15 -3.39 -2.51
N VAL A 41 -3.28 -2.08 -2.74
CA VAL A 41 -2.65 -1.06 -1.88
C VAL A 41 -3.26 -1.08 -0.47
N LEU A 42 -4.59 -1.09 -0.36
CA LEU A 42 -5.29 -1.08 0.92
C LEU A 42 -5.00 -2.36 1.72
N ASP A 43 -5.00 -3.52 1.07
CA ASP A 43 -4.70 -4.82 1.67
C ASP A 43 -3.28 -4.83 2.25
N PHE A 44 -2.29 -4.37 1.48
CA PHE A 44 -0.91 -4.27 1.95
C PHE A 44 -0.79 -3.46 3.25
N PHE A 45 -1.53 -2.36 3.39
CA PHE A 45 -1.45 -1.50 4.57
C PHE A 45 -2.32 -1.99 5.73
N PHE A 46 -3.55 -2.41 5.47
CA PHE A 46 -4.59 -2.58 6.49
C PHE A 46 -4.98 -4.02 6.79
N GLN A 47 -4.49 -5.01 6.03
CA GLN A 47 -4.81 -6.41 6.31
C GLN A 47 -4.32 -6.78 7.73
N THR A 48 -5.21 -7.29 8.57
CA THR A 48 -4.83 -7.78 9.91
C THR A 48 -4.77 -9.31 9.86
N PRO A 49 -3.73 -9.97 10.40
CA PRO A 49 -2.56 -9.40 11.11
C PRO A 49 -1.36 -9.12 10.19
N SER A 50 -1.44 -9.40 8.89
CA SER A 50 -0.27 -9.48 8.00
C SER A 50 0.09 -8.19 7.26
N GLY A 51 -0.59 -7.09 7.53
CA GLY A 51 -0.43 -5.81 6.85
C GLY A 51 0.69 -4.97 7.46
N PHE A 52 1.11 -3.96 6.71
CA PHE A 52 2.21 -3.09 7.11
C PHE A 52 1.93 -2.34 8.42
N LEU A 53 0.70 -1.92 8.69
CA LEU A 53 0.37 -1.24 9.95
C LEU A 53 0.43 -2.18 11.16
N SER A 54 0.02 -3.45 11.01
CA SER A 54 0.17 -4.47 12.06
C SER A 54 1.64 -4.76 12.33
N LEU A 55 2.45 -4.86 11.28
CA LEU A 55 3.90 -5.05 11.39
C LEU A 55 4.56 -3.86 12.12
N LEU A 56 4.15 -2.62 11.84
CA LEU A 56 4.64 -1.44 12.55
C LEU A 56 4.23 -1.43 14.03
N ASP A 57 3.00 -1.82 14.34
CA ASP A 57 2.51 -1.90 15.73
C ASP A 57 3.33 -2.92 16.52
N GLU A 58 3.53 -4.12 15.97
CA GLU A 58 4.36 -5.16 16.57
C GLU A 58 5.81 -4.69 16.83
N GLU A 59 6.44 -4.06 15.84
CA GLU A 59 7.81 -3.54 15.98
C GLU A 59 7.88 -2.40 17.01
N SER A 60 6.84 -1.58 17.13
CA SER A 60 6.79 -0.48 18.10
C SER A 60 6.72 -0.97 19.55
N GLN A 61 6.08 -2.12 19.78
CA GLN A 61 5.99 -2.75 21.10
C GLN A 61 7.24 -3.57 21.46
N MET A 62 8.19 -3.73 20.53
CA MET A 62 9.40 -4.51 20.73
C MET A 62 10.49 -3.67 21.44
N ILE A 63 10.45 -3.65 22.77
CA ILE A 63 11.27 -2.79 23.64
C ILE A 63 12.79 -3.06 23.55
N TRP A 64 13.24 -4.24 23.08
CA TRP A 64 14.64 -4.67 23.13
C TRP A 64 15.13 -5.40 21.87
N SER A 65 14.77 -4.95 20.68
CA SER A 65 15.38 -5.53 19.49
C SER A 65 16.84 -5.07 19.36
N VAL A 66 17.79 -5.99 19.59
CA VAL A 66 19.24 -5.77 19.46
C VAL A 66 19.65 -5.56 17.99
N GLU A 67 18.77 -5.92 17.05
CA GLU A 67 18.96 -5.78 15.61
C GLU A 67 17.70 -5.16 14.98
N PRO A 68 17.81 -4.25 14.00
CA PRO A 68 16.65 -3.73 13.29
C PRO A 68 15.92 -4.86 12.52
N SER A 69 14.80 -5.35 13.07
CA SER A 69 13.95 -6.41 12.50
C SER A 69 12.98 -5.91 11.43
N LEU A 70 12.50 -4.68 11.57
CA LEU A 70 11.55 -4.03 10.65
C LEU A 70 11.98 -4.06 9.17
N PRO A 71 13.23 -3.72 8.77
CA PRO A 71 13.68 -3.85 7.38
C PRO A 71 13.52 -5.25 6.78
N LYS A 72 13.87 -6.29 7.55
CA LYS A 72 13.80 -7.70 7.12
C LYS A 72 12.34 -8.15 7.01
N LYS A 73 11.51 -7.79 8.00
CA LYS A 73 10.06 -8.09 7.97
C LYS A 73 9.35 -7.36 6.83
N LEU A 74 9.68 -6.08 6.58
CA LEU A 74 9.13 -5.33 5.45
C LEU A 74 9.52 -6.00 4.13
N GLN A 75 10.77 -6.43 3.96
CA GLN A 75 11.19 -7.13 2.75
C GLN A 75 10.37 -8.41 2.54
N SER A 76 10.22 -9.23 3.58
CA SER A 76 9.38 -10.43 3.53
C SER A 76 7.93 -10.10 3.17
N LEU A 77 7.38 -9.01 3.72
CA LEU A 77 6.02 -8.56 3.43
C LEU A 77 5.87 -8.16 1.95
N LEU A 78 6.84 -7.40 1.41
CA LEU A 78 6.87 -7.00 0.00
C LEU A 78 6.97 -8.22 -0.94
N GLU A 79 7.78 -9.21 -0.59
CA GLU A 79 7.92 -10.45 -1.36
C GLU A 79 6.66 -11.32 -1.31
N SER A 80 5.94 -11.33 -0.19
CA SER A 80 4.66 -12.05 -0.06
C SER A 80 3.47 -11.31 -0.69
N SER A 81 3.58 -10.00 -0.90
CA SER A 81 2.51 -9.20 -1.47
C SER A 81 2.40 -9.53 -2.96
N ASN A 82 1.37 -10.29 -3.33
CA ASN A 82 1.07 -10.59 -4.74
C ASN A 82 0.45 -9.39 -5.48
N THR A 83 0.60 -8.18 -4.94
CA THR A 83 0.00 -6.97 -5.49
C THR A 83 1.03 -6.27 -6.36
N ASN A 84 0.65 -5.85 -7.57
CA ASN A 84 1.46 -4.95 -8.39
C ASN A 84 1.48 -3.51 -7.83
N ALA A 85 1.00 -3.34 -6.60
CA ALA A 85 0.66 -2.07 -5.99
C ALA A 85 1.77 -1.56 -5.08
N VAL A 86 2.62 -2.44 -4.56
CA VAL A 86 3.75 -2.08 -3.71
C VAL A 86 5.00 -2.83 -4.15
N TYR A 87 6.11 -2.11 -4.28
CA TYR A 87 7.36 -2.67 -4.78
C TYR A 87 8.56 -2.13 -4.00
N SER A 88 9.61 -2.94 -3.97
CA SER A 88 10.90 -2.51 -3.46
C SER A 88 11.48 -1.36 -4.31
N PRO A 89 12.38 -0.52 -3.74
CA PRO A 89 13.00 0.56 -4.48
C PRO A 89 13.68 0.00 -5.72
N MET A 90 13.35 0.57 -6.88
CA MET A 90 13.82 0.08 -8.17
C MET A 90 15.35 0.04 -8.19
N ARG A 91 15.89 -1.00 -8.81
CA ARG A 91 17.29 -0.99 -9.27
C ARG A 91 17.50 0.30 -10.06
N ASP A 92 18.65 0.94 -9.88
CA ASP A 92 18.98 2.12 -10.66
C ASP A 92 18.90 1.79 -12.17
N GLY A 93 18.82 2.80 -13.03
CA GLY A 93 18.68 2.62 -14.49
C GLY A 93 19.84 1.85 -15.16
N ASN A 94 20.83 1.39 -14.40
CA ASN A 94 21.93 0.54 -14.85
C ASN A 94 21.80 -0.93 -14.39
N GLY A 95 20.71 -1.30 -13.70
CA GLY A 95 20.44 -2.67 -13.27
C GLY A 95 21.08 -3.08 -11.94
N ASN A 96 21.73 -2.15 -11.24
CA ASN A 96 22.25 -2.37 -9.89
C ASN A 96 21.15 -2.07 -8.85
N VAL A 97 20.98 -2.98 -7.90
CA VAL A 97 20.21 -2.65 -6.69
C VAL A 97 20.98 -1.53 -6.01
N ALA A 98 20.33 -0.40 -5.71
CA ALA A 98 20.92 0.62 -4.85
C ALA A 98 21.16 -0.03 -3.48
N LEU A 99 22.35 -0.61 -3.31
CA LEU A 99 22.76 -1.44 -2.16
C LEU A 99 22.56 -0.71 -0.82
N LYS A 100 22.54 0.62 -0.88
CA LYS A 100 22.40 1.54 0.23
C LYS A 100 20.96 1.69 0.77
N GLY A 101 19.96 1.10 0.11
CA GLY A 101 18.54 1.32 0.43
C GLY A 101 17.68 0.07 0.58
N GLN A 102 18.23 -1.15 0.39
CA GLN A 102 17.46 -2.40 0.57
C GLN A 102 16.83 -2.45 1.96
N GLY A 103 15.53 -2.68 2.01
CA GLY A 103 14.77 -2.80 3.25
C GLY A 103 14.58 -1.49 4.03
N THR A 104 14.92 -0.31 3.48
CA THR A 104 14.72 1.00 4.17
C THR A 104 13.71 1.91 3.49
N ALA A 105 13.21 1.51 2.32
CA ALA A 105 12.19 2.23 1.57
C ALA A 105 11.37 1.26 0.74
N PHE A 106 10.19 1.69 0.31
CA PHE A 106 9.34 0.99 -0.65
C PHE A 106 8.52 2.02 -1.42
N THR A 107 7.98 1.62 -2.57
CA THR A 107 7.16 2.51 -3.40
C THR A 107 5.76 1.94 -3.54
N VAL A 108 4.77 2.80 -3.39
CA VAL A 108 3.36 2.47 -3.49
C VAL A 108 2.80 3.10 -4.76
N MET A 109 2.06 2.33 -5.53
CA MET A 109 1.28 2.77 -6.68
C MET A 109 -0.13 3.15 -6.20
N HIS A 110 -0.30 4.41 -5.81
CA HIS A 110 -1.60 4.97 -5.44
C HIS A 110 -2.44 5.25 -6.69
N TYR A 111 -3.75 5.44 -6.50
CA TYR A 111 -4.63 5.94 -7.55
C TYR A 111 -4.14 7.27 -8.18
N ALA A 112 -3.48 8.12 -7.39
CA ALA A 112 -2.94 9.40 -7.81
C ALA A 112 -1.49 9.34 -8.32
N GLY A 113 -0.91 8.15 -8.46
CA GLY A 113 0.45 7.94 -8.95
C GLY A 113 1.40 7.28 -7.93
N ARG A 114 2.69 7.30 -8.24
CA ARG A 114 3.72 6.56 -7.50
C ARG A 114 4.30 7.42 -6.38
N VAL A 115 4.38 6.88 -5.17
CA VAL A 115 4.97 7.56 -4.01
C VAL A 115 5.96 6.62 -3.32
N SER A 116 7.22 7.06 -3.19
CA SER A 116 8.25 6.33 -2.44
C SER A 116 8.28 6.77 -0.98
N GLN A 117 8.23 5.81 -0.06
CA GLN A 117 8.22 6.02 1.38
C GLN A 117 9.51 5.46 2.01
N LYS A 118 10.06 6.16 3.01
CA LYS A 118 11.27 5.75 3.73
C LYS A 118 10.94 5.35 5.17
N LEU A 119 11.44 4.21 5.62
CA LEU A 119 11.22 3.66 6.96
C LEU A 119 11.78 4.53 8.09
N THR A 120 12.91 5.23 7.87
CA THR A 120 13.52 6.10 8.88
C THR A 120 12.54 7.17 9.38
N VAL A 121 11.73 7.73 8.48
CA VAL A 121 10.73 8.75 8.82
C VAL A 121 9.60 8.12 9.63
N ILE A 122 9.16 6.92 9.25
CA ILE A 122 8.06 6.20 9.90
C ILE A 122 8.40 5.86 11.36
N ILE A 123 9.59 5.29 11.61
CA ILE A 123 10.06 4.90 12.96
C ILE A 123 10.24 6.12 13.88
N THR A 124 10.67 7.26 13.32
CA THR A 124 10.88 8.48 14.11
C THR A 124 9.55 9.09 14.54
N CYS A 125 8.51 9.00 13.71
CA CYS A 125 7.17 9.46 14.07
C CYS A 125 6.47 8.56 15.11
N THR A 126 6.83 7.27 15.19
CA THR A 126 6.22 6.33 16.16
C THR A 126 6.88 6.36 17.53
N ASN A 127 8.18 6.69 17.62
CA ASN A 127 8.93 6.63 18.89
C ASN A 127 8.96 7.94 19.69
N GLY A 128 8.36 9.02 19.20
CA GLY A 128 8.42 10.34 19.83
C GLY A 128 9.83 10.95 19.87
N PRO A 129 9.97 12.27 20.08
CA PRO A 129 11.27 12.88 20.30
C PRO A 129 11.88 12.31 21.59
N LYS A 130 13.12 11.83 21.51
CA LYS A 130 13.95 11.51 22.69
C LYS A 130 14.22 12.75 23.52
#